data_AF-A0A6L8Q999-F1
#
_entry.id   AF-A0A6L8Q999-F1
#
_cell.length_a   1.000
_cell.length_b   1.000
_cell.length_c   1.000
_cell.angle_alpha   90.00
_cell.angle_beta   90.00
_cell.angle_gamma   90.00
#
_symmetry.space_group_name_H-M   'P 1'
#
loop_
_entity.id
_entity.type
_entity.pdbx_description
1 polymer ?
#
loop_
_entity_poly.entity_id
_entity_poly.type
_entity_poly.pdbx_seq_one_letter_code
_entity_poly.pdbx_strand_id
1 'polypeptide(L)'
;MDERNIMGELNMYRQQGVKPNFSDIARRYGLDRHTVASYWKEGGDVDDGLCRRGSGFDRHRALIEEKAALPGARKKAVHAYLLHR
;
A
#
# COMPACT_ATOMS: atom_id res chain seq x y z
N MET A 1 7.68 -26.87 -1.69
CA MET A 1 7.57 -25.52 -2.26
C MET A 1 7.94 -24.57 -1.16
N ASP A 2 9.22 -24.21 -1.03
CA ASP A 2 9.61 -23.16 -0.09
C ASP A 2 9.00 -21.85 -0.57
N GLU A 3 8.04 -21.31 0.20
CA GLU A 3 7.46 -19.98 0.00
C GLU A 3 8.55 -18.94 0.25
N ARG A 4 9.43 -18.74 -0.74
CA ARG A 4 10.37 -17.64 -0.73
C ARG A 4 9.57 -16.37 -0.96
N ASN A 5 9.39 -15.59 0.10
CA ASN A 5 8.79 -14.26 0.04
C ASN A 5 9.90 -13.23 -0.16
N ILE A 6 9.91 -12.56 -1.31
CA ILE A 6 10.90 -11.52 -1.66
C ILE A 6 10.97 -10.41 -0.61
N MET A 7 9.84 -10.02 -0.01
CA MET A 7 9.78 -8.98 1.01
C MET A 7 10.46 -9.42 2.30
N GLY A 8 10.29 -10.69 2.68
CA GLY A 8 10.98 -11.27 3.83
C GLY A 8 12.49 -11.28 3.63
N GLU A 9 12.96 -11.71 2.46
CA GLU A 9 14.38 -11.73 2.14
C GLU A 9 15.00 -10.32 2.11
N LEU A 10 14.35 -9.35 1.47
CA LEU A 10 14.80 -7.96 1.46
C LEU A 10 14.82 -7.37 2.88
N ASN A 11 13.85 -7.71 3.73
CA ASN A 11 13.84 -7.25 5.11
C ASN A 11 14.99 -7.86 5.94
N MET A 12 15.41 -9.11 5.66
CA MET A 12 16.59 -9.70 6.30
C MET A 12 17.87 -8.94 5.95
N TYR A 13 18.10 -8.65 4.66
CA TYR A 13 19.25 -7.85 4.23
C TYR A 13 19.26 -6.45 4.86
N ARG A 14 18.07 -5.85 5.04
CA ARG A 14 17.91 -4.55 5.68
C ARG A 14 18.29 -4.57 7.16
N GLN A 15 17.85 -5.59 7.90
CA GLN A 15 18.22 -5.79 9.30
C GLN A 15 19.73 -6.04 9.47
N GLN A 16 20.36 -6.66 8.48
CA GLN A 16 21.81 -6.86 8.45
C GLN A 16 22.58 -5.58 8.05
N GLY A 17 21.89 -4.52 7.61
CA GLY A 17 22.53 -3.29 7.12
C GLY A 17 23.28 -3.46 5.79
N VAL A 18 23.06 -4.56 5.07
CA VAL A 18 23.75 -4.90 3.83
C VAL A 18 22.84 -4.64 2.64
N LYS A 19 23.34 -3.92 1.63
CA LYS A 19 22.60 -3.73 0.38
C LYS A 19 22.66 -5.02 -0.45
N PRO A 20 21.51 -5.63 -0.80
CA PRO A 20 21.51 -6.87 -1.57
C PRO A 20 21.82 -6.64 -3.04
N ASN A 21 22.22 -7.72 -3.73
CA ASN A 21 22.39 -7.71 -5.18
C ASN A 21 21.02 -7.86 -5.87
N PHE A 22 20.50 -6.74 -6.39
CA PHE A 22 19.17 -6.72 -7.02
C PHE A 22 19.06 -7.63 -8.25
N SER A 23 20.13 -7.78 -9.04
CA SER A 23 20.13 -8.65 -10.22
C SER A 23 20.08 -10.13 -9.85
N ASP A 24 20.71 -10.51 -8.74
CA ASP A 24 20.65 -11.88 -8.22
C ASP A 24 19.25 -12.23 -7.70
N ILE A 25 18.69 -11.36 -6.86
CA ILE A 25 17.33 -11.51 -6.35
C ILE A 25 16.32 -11.53 -7.52
N ALA A 26 16.45 -10.61 -8.48
CA ALA A 26 15.61 -10.58 -9.69
C ALA A 26 15.57 -11.95 -10.41
N ARG A 27 16.73 -12.59 -10.62
CA ARG A 27 16.78 -13.92 -11.26
C ARG A 27 16.14 -15.02 -10.41
N ARG A 28 16.34 -15.02 -9.09
CA ARG A 28 15.77 -16.03 -8.18
C ARG A 28 14.25 -15.96 -8.08
N TYR A 29 13.69 -14.75 -8.22
CA TYR A 29 12.25 -14.48 -8.10
C TYR A 29 11.55 -14.25 -9.45
N GLY A 30 12.27 -14.25 -10.58
CA GLY A 30 11.70 -14.00 -11.91
C GLY A 30 11.16 -12.58 -12.09
N LEU A 31 11.74 -11.60 -11.40
CA LEU A 31 11.32 -10.19 -11.43
C LEU A 31 12.35 -9.31 -12.15
N ASP A 32 11.95 -8.09 -12.50
CA ASP A 32 12.90 -7.10 -13.00
C ASP A 32 13.73 -6.50 -11.84
N ARG A 33 15.01 -6.22 -12.09
CA ARG A 33 15.92 -5.67 -11.08
C ARG A 33 15.45 -4.29 -10.56
N HIS A 34 14.77 -3.49 -11.39
CA HIS A 34 14.25 -2.19 -10.99
C HIS A 34 13.05 -2.35 -10.05
N THR A 35 12.24 -3.41 -10.23
CA THR A 35 11.19 -3.79 -9.27
C THR A 35 11.78 -4.12 -7.90
N VAL A 36 12.81 -4.97 -7.87
CA VAL A 36 13.52 -5.30 -6.61
C VAL A 36 14.14 -4.07 -5.95
N ALA A 37 14.73 -3.17 -6.75
CA ALA A 37 15.28 -1.91 -6.25
C ALA A 37 14.20 -0.97 -5.70
N SER A 38 13.00 -0.94 -6.31
CA SER A 38 11.85 -0.20 -5.78
C SER A 38 11.43 -0.73 -4.42
N TYR A 39 11.23 -2.05 -4.31
CA TYR A 39 10.86 -2.69 -3.05
C TYR A 39 11.88 -2.45 -1.94
N TRP A 40 13.17 -2.45 -2.27
CA TRP A 40 14.23 -2.09 -1.32
C TRP A 40 14.16 -0.63 -0.86
N LYS A 41 13.90 0.31 -1.78
CA LYS A 41 13.83 1.75 -1.50
C LYS A 41 12.60 2.11 -0.67
N GLU A 42 11.45 1.57 -1.04
CA GLU A 42 10.15 1.77 -0.39
C GLU A 42 10.07 0.98 0.91
N GLY A 43 10.95 -0.01 1.08
CA GLY A 43 11.18 -0.66 2.34
C GLY A 43 10.23 -1.78 2.66
N GLY A 44 9.71 -2.45 1.64
CA GLY A 44 8.69 -3.49 1.80
C GLY A 44 7.26 -2.95 1.93
N ASP A 45 7.07 -1.63 1.97
CA ASP A 45 5.77 -0.99 1.84
C ASP A 45 5.68 -0.42 0.43
N VAL A 46 5.23 -1.24 -0.52
CA VAL A 46 4.94 -0.72 -1.86
C VAL A 46 3.65 0.08 -1.71
N ASP A 47 3.77 1.40 -1.56
CA ASP A 47 2.64 2.29 -1.75
C ASP A 47 2.10 2.00 -3.15
N ASP A 48 0.86 1.51 -3.28
CA ASP A 48 0.22 1.21 -4.56
C ASP A 48 0.06 2.44 -5.49
N GLY A 49 0.77 3.54 -5.22
CA GLY A 49 0.73 4.81 -5.95
C GLY A 49 -0.57 5.58 -5.69
N LEU A 50 -1.51 4.99 -4.95
CA LEU A 50 -2.80 5.56 -4.60
C LEU A 50 -2.71 6.54 -3.44
N CYS A 51 -1.63 6.53 -2.64
CA CYS A 51 -1.62 7.16 -1.32
C CYS A 51 -1.01 8.57 -1.23
N ARG A 52 -0.47 9.14 -2.32
CA ARG A 52 0.08 10.52 -2.27
C ARG A 52 -0.94 11.62 -2.54
N ARG A 53 -2.16 11.29 -2.95
CA ARG A 53 -3.24 12.26 -3.17
C ARG A 53 -4.31 12.04 -2.12
N GLY A 54 -4.66 13.10 -1.39
CA GLY A 54 -5.82 13.08 -0.49
C GLY A 54 -7.07 12.61 -1.23
N SER A 55 -7.94 11.90 -0.52
CA SER A 55 -9.20 11.42 -1.10
C SER A 55 -10.03 12.61 -1.58
N GLY A 56 -10.73 12.46 -2.70
CA GLY A 56 -11.70 13.47 -3.15
C GLY A 56 -12.81 13.75 -2.11
N PHE A 57 -12.96 12.85 -1.13
CA PHE A 57 -13.88 12.97 -0.01
C PHE A 57 -13.25 13.55 1.27
N ASP A 58 -11.95 13.84 1.30
CA ASP A 58 -11.30 14.41 2.50
C ASP A 58 -11.93 15.76 2.88
N ARG A 59 -12.35 16.55 1.89
CA ARG A 59 -13.12 17.79 2.10
C ARG A 59 -14.47 17.59 2.81
N HIS A 60 -15.00 16.37 2.78
CA HIS A 60 -16.30 15.99 3.35
C HIS A 60 -16.16 15.14 4.62
N ARG A 61 -14.95 15.05 5.21
CA ARG A 61 -14.67 14.17 6.34
C ARG A 61 -15.62 14.39 7.53
N ALA A 62 -15.83 15.65 7.94
CA ALA A 62 -16.73 15.98 9.03
C ALA A 62 -18.19 15.54 8.76
N LEU A 63 -18.64 15.67 7.51
CA LEU A 63 -19.98 15.26 7.07
C LEU A 63 -20.12 13.72 7.05
N ILE A 64 -19.06 13.01 6.67
CA ILE A 64 -19.01 11.55 6.71
C ILE A 64 -19.12 11.06 8.16
N GLU A 65 -18.37 11.66 9.07
CA GLU A 65 -18.36 11.32 10.49
C GLU A 65 -19.74 11.56 11.12
N GLU A 66 -20.38 12.70 10.84
CA GLU A 66 -21.74 13.02 11.29
C GLU A 66 -22.77 11.98 10.80
N LYS A 67 -22.76 11.67 9.49
CA LYS A 67 -23.74 10.73 8.90
C LYS A 67 -23.45 9.28 9.27
N ALA A 68 -22.20 8.91 9.49
CA ALA A 68 -21.82 7.57 9.95
C ALA A 68 -22.18 7.34 11.42
N ALA A 69 -22.26 8.39 12.24
CA ALA A 69 -22.66 8.29 13.64
C ALA A 69 -24.17 8.04 13.84
N LEU A 70 -25.00 8.17 12.80
CA LEU A 70 -26.43 7.92 12.89
C LEU A 70 -26.72 6.41 13.09
N PRO A 71 -27.63 6.03 14.00
CA PRO A 71 -28.00 4.64 14.20
C PRO A 71 -28.63 4.07 12.92
N GLY A 72 -28.09 2.95 12.43
CA GLY A 72 -28.51 2.33 11.17
C GLY A 72 -27.85 2.90 9.91
N ALA A 73 -26.91 3.85 10.03
CA ALA A 73 -26.16 4.36 8.89
C ALA A 73 -25.32 3.28 8.21
N ARG A 74 -25.54 3.07 6.91
CA ARG A 74 -24.73 2.18 6.07
C ARG A 74 -23.71 3.00 5.30
N LYS A 75 -22.49 2.50 5.15
CA LYS A 75 -21.43 3.12 4.33
C LYS A 75 -21.92 3.49 2.93
N LYS A 76 -22.73 2.62 2.31
CA LYS A 76 -23.34 2.85 0.99
C LYS A 76 -24.32 4.03 0.98
N ALA A 77 -25.08 4.24 2.05
CA ALA A 77 -26.01 5.35 2.17
C ALA A 77 -25.29 6.69 2.30
N VAL A 78 -24.23 6.75 3.12
CA VAL A 78 -23.37 7.94 3.25
C VAL A 78 -22.69 8.27 1.93
N HIS A 79 -22.17 7.25 1.22
CA HIS A 79 -21.57 7.43 -0.10
C HIS A 79 -22.57 7.92 -1.15
N ALA A 80 -23.77 7.33 -1.22
CA ALA A 80 -24.81 7.77 -2.15
C ALA A 80 -25.26 9.21 -1.87
N TYR A 81 -25.41 9.58 -0.60
CA TYR A 81 -25.72 10.96 -0.20
C TYR A 81 -24.66 11.96 -0.69
N LEU A 82 -23.37 11.60 -0.61
CA LEU A 82 -22.28 12.46 -1.08
C LEU A 82 -22.18 12.58 -2.60
N LEU A 83 -22.70 11.61 -3.36
CA LEU A 83 -22.72 11.66 -4.83
C LEU A 83 -23.86 12.52 -5.39
N HIS A 84 -24.97 12.62 -4.67
CA HIS A 84 -26.18 13.35 -5.11
C HIS A 84 -26.25 14.80 -4.59
N ARG A 85 -25.16 15.31 -4.00
CA ARG A 85 -25.05 16.65 -3.42
C ARG A 85 -24.08 17.50 -4.24
#